data_AF-A0A956E216-F1
#
_entry.id   AF-A0A956E216-F1
#
_cell.length_a   1.000
_cell.length_b   1.000
_cell.length_c   1.000
_cell.angle_alpha   90.00
_cell.angle_beta   90.00
_cell.angle_gamma   90.00
#
_symmetry.space_group_name_H-M   'P 1'
#
loop_
_entity.id
_entity.type
_entity.pdbx_description
1 polymer ?
#
loop_
_entity_poly.entity_id
_entity_poly.type
_entity_poly.pdbx_seq_one_letter_code
_entity_poly.pdbx_strand_id
1 'polypeptide(L)'
;MANYGFVQVPCRQCGTTVWISPQAGMGICPSCHTQNNLPQGAAPQPGAPGGVPGGMAAGMPNTSAPPMAMPTTSGGGGFPMFRAIGGVLVAVLLGGGFFAFKMLKNRFIAPKGKMTYSAAGLKSSDNPDGDVMMTGVAANAKKWKKDAYWWSTNYQAVRNDGTVDVSKGAQVMYISPSKVTSPSKTVRKDSIRKYVFTSSFVDFSRRWNATNQWKGVEPPAMPTCTIKQLAKNLEKEGLTKGKTVRISFDPQFDWGAQQVWHVRGDDPKIDQSYSFKDCSKVDKNGAPTGKGDAAGGEGEGGDAE
;
A
#
# COMPACT_ATOMS: atom_id res chain seq x y z
N MET A 1 -23.02 -1.61 -21.61
CA MET A 1 -21.97 -1.85 -20.58
C MET A 1 -21.10 -0.60 -20.55
N ALA A 2 -21.07 0.15 -19.45
CA ALA A 2 -20.30 1.39 -19.36
C ALA A 2 -18.81 1.07 -19.22
N ASN A 3 -17.98 1.68 -20.08
CA ASN A 3 -16.54 1.53 -20.11
C ASN A 3 -15.93 2.32 -18.94
N TYR A 4 -15.70 1.66 -17.80
CA TYR A 4 -15.06 2.29 -16.63
C TYR A 4 -13.53 2.28 -16.79
N GLY A 5 -13.04 3.03 -17.78
CA GLY A 5 -11.62 3.22 -18.01
C GLY A 5 -10.98 4.15 -16.97
N PHE A 6 -9.68 3.97 -16.73
CA PHE A 6 -8.88 4.98 -16.03
C PHE A 6 -8.78 6.23 -16.91
N VAL A 7 -8.81 7.41 -16.28
CA VAL A 7 -8.53 8.66 -16.99
C VAL A 7 -7.05 8.98 -16.81
N GLN A 8 -6.34 9.12 -17.92
CA GLN A 8 -4.98 9.66 -17.93
C GLN A 8 -5.06 11.17 -17.72
N VAL A 9 -4.43 11.65 -16.67
CA VAL A 9 -4.33 13.09 -16.37
C VAL A 9 -2.85 13.43 -16.21
N PRO A 10 -2.30 14.40 -16.96
CA PRO A 10 -0.93 14.84 -16.75
C PRO A 10 -0.79 15.47 -15.36
N CYS A 11 0.30 15.16 -14.66
CA CYS A 11 0.55 15.74 -13.35
C CYS A 11 0.75 17.26 -13.48
N ARG A 12 0.01 18.03 -12.68
CA ARG A 12 0.10 19.49 -12.66
C ARG A 12 1.47 20.05 -12.30
N GLN A 13 2.33 19.27 -11.66
CA GLN A 13 3.66 19.73 -11.24
C GLN A 13 4.80 19.28 -12.16
N CYS A 14 4.76 18.06 -12.69
CA CYS A 14 5.88 17.51 -13.46
C CYS A 14 5.49 16.92 -14.81
N GLY A 15 4.23 17.06 -15.23
CA GLY A 15 3.73 16.58 -16.52
C GLY A 15 3.52 15.07 -16.63
N THR A 16 4.11 14.27 -15.73
CA THR A 16 4.00 12.79 -15.74
C THR A 16 2.54 12.32 -15.72
N THR A 17 2.22 11.36 -16.58
CA THR A 17 0.89 10.76 -16.65
C THR A 17 0.49 10.11 -15.32
N VAL A 18 -0.65 10.56 -14.78
CA VAL A 18 -1.28 10.00 -13.59
C VAL A 18 -2.57 9.33 -14.01
N TRP A 19 -2.72 8.07 -13.61
CA TRP A 19 -3.94 7.32 -13.85
C TRP A 19 -4.87 7.51 -12.67
N ILE A 20 -6.03 8.11 -12.91
CA ILE A 20 -7.02 8.38 -11.89
C ILE A 20 -8.28 7.56 -12.17
N SER A 21 -8.72 6.79 -11.19
CA SER A 21 -10.04 6.16 -11.24
C SER A 21 -11.13 7.24 -11.10
N PRO A 22 -12.14 7.28 -12.00
CA PRO A 22 -13.30 8.17 -11.89
C PRO A 22 -13.97 8.12 -10.51
N GLN A 23 -13.96 6.96 -9.86
CA GLN A 23 -14.59 6.73 -8.56
C GLN A 23 -13.76 7.29 -7.39
N ALA A 24 -12.43 7.26 -7.50
CA ALA A 24 -11.53 7.79 -6.47
C ALA A 24 -11.47 9.33 -6.52
N GLY A 25 -11.64 9.93 -7.70
CA GLY A 25 -11.59 11.38 -7.89
C GLY A 25 -10.17 11.99 -7.86
N MET A 26 -9.18 11.22 -7.41
CA MET A 26 -7.80 11.67 -7.18
C MET A 26 -6.77 10.56 -7.36
N GLY A 27 -5.58 10.91 -7.85
CA GLY A 27 -4.41 10.03 -8.00
C GLY A 27 -3.12 10.75 -7.60
N ILE A 28 -2.07 10.00 -7.29
CA ILE A 28 -0.76 10.57 -6.95
C ILE A 28 0.15 10.44 -8.15
N CYS A 29 0.84 11.52 -8.50
CA CYS A 29 1.90 11.46 -9.47
C CYS A 29 3.04 10.55 -8.99
N PRO A 30 3.41 9.51 -9.76
CA PRO A 30 4.49 8.61 -9.35
C PRO A 30 5.84 9.33 -9.27
N SER A 31 6.08 10.36 -10.08
CA SER A 31 7.36 11.07 -10.12
C SER A 31 7.56 12.11 -9.01
N CYS A 32 6.56 12.95 -8.71
CA CYS A 32 6.70 14.05 -7.73
C CYS A 32 5.84 13.87 -6.46
N HIS A 33 5.08 12.79 -6.36
CA HIS A 33 4.18 12.50 -5.23
C HIS A 33 3.12 13.57 -4.95
N THR A 34 2.78 14.35 -5.98
CA THR A 34 1.73 15.37 -5.91
C THR A 34 0.39 14.78 -6.27
N GLN A 35 -0.61 15.21 -5.50
CA GLN A 35 -2.00 14.84 -5.72
C GLN A 35 -2.52 15.54 -6.98
N ASN A 36 -3.04 14.75 -7.91
CA ASN A 36 -3.81 15.24 -9.03
C ASN A 36 -5.27 14.84 -8.83
N ASN A 37 -6.18 15.73 -9.18
CA ASN A 37 -7.60 15.47 -9.18
C ASN A 37 -8.06 15.28 -10.62
N LEU A 38 -9.11 14.48 -10.81
CA LEU A 38 -9.82 14.44 -12.08
C LEU A 38 -10.31 15.85 -12.45
N PRO A 39 -10.16 16.28 -13.71
CA PRO A 39 -10.80 17.49 -14.19
C PRO A 39 -12.31 17.41 -13.93
N GLN A 40 -12.90 18.47 -13.38
CA GLN A 40 -14.36 18.58 -13.27
C GLN A 40 -14.95 18.47 -14.68
N GLY A 41 -15.66 17.38 -14.96
CA GLY A 41 -16.23 17.06 -16.28
C GLY A 41 -15.81 15.71 -16.88
N ALA A 42 -14.81 15.02 -16.31
CA ALA A 42 -14.31 13.75 -16.85
C ALA A 42 -14.92 12.48 -16.19
N ALA A 43 -15.85 12.63 -15.24
CA ALA A 43 -16.57 11.49 -14.66
C ALA A 43 -17.77 11.13 -15.57
N PRO A 44 -17.96 9.87 -15.98
CA PRO A 44 -19.20 9.46 -16.62
C PRO A 44 -20.35 9.68 -15.64
N GLN A 45 -21.21 10.65 -15.90
CA GLN A 45 -22.45 10.83 -15.16
C GLN A 45 -23.35 9.61 -15.40
N PRO A 46 -23.76 8.86 -14.36
CA PRO A 46 -24.94 8.02 -14.48
C PRO A 46 -26.13 8.95 -14.71
N GLY A 47 -26.90 8.69 -15.77
CA GLY A 47 -28.02 9.54 -16.17
C GLY A 47 -28.93 9.88 -15.00
N ALA A 48 -29.11 11.17 -14.75
CA ALA A 48 -30.16 11.71 -13.91
C ALA A 48 -31.11 12.53 -14.81
N PRO A 49 -32.43 12.29 -14.75
CA PRO A 49 -33.38 13.09 -15.50
C PRO A 49 -33.57 14.48 -14.85
N GLY A 50 -33.56 15.51 -15.70
CA GLY A 50 -34.30 16.77 -15.57
C GLY A 50 -34.19 17.56 -14.26
N GLY A 51 -33.51 18.71 -14.31
CA GLY A 51 -33.58 19.73 -13.26
C GLY A 51 -33.06 21.10 -13.73
N VAL A 52 -33.99 22.03 -13.85
CA VAL A 52 -33.92 23.45 -14.27
C VAL A 52 -32.92 24.35 -13.49
N PRO A 53 -32.53 25.54 -14.00
CA PRO A 53 -31.48 26.39 -13.44
C PRO A 53 -32.01 27.48 -12.49
N GLY A 54 -31.25 27.76 -11.44
CA GLY A 54 -31.38 28.91 -10.52
C GLY A 54 -30.41 28.69 -9.35
N GLY A 55 -29.67 29.64 -8.79
CA GLY A 55 -29.77 31.08 -8.75
C GLY A 55 -29.48 31.51 -7.30
N MET A 56 -28.45 32.35 -7.12
CA MET A 56 -28.19 33.25 -5.99
C MET A 56 -27.87 32.71 -4.57
N ALA A 57 -26.63 33.03 -4.17
CA ALA A 57 -26.17 33.79 -2.99
C ALA A 57 -27.00 33.93 -1.69
N ALA A 58 -26.22 34.01 -0.60
CA ALA A 58 -26.35 34.82 0.63
C ALA A 58 -26.89 34.15 1.91
N GLY A 59 -26.18 34.41 3.03
CA GLY A 59 -26.78 34.48 4.38
C GLY A 59 -26.12 33.67 5.50
N MET A 60 -25.43 34.37 6.41
CA MET A 60 -24.92 34.00 7.75
C MET A 60 -26.04 33.51 8.74
N PRO A 61 -25.82 33.18 10.06
CA PRO A 61 -24.67 33.44 10.94
C PRO A 61 -24.22 32.35 11.95
N ASN A 62 -23.06 32.68 12.51
CA ASN A 62 -22.38 32.30 13.75
C ASN A 62 -23.27 31.94 14.96
N THR A 63 -22.98 30.82 15.64
CA THR A 63 -23.28 30.62 17.07
C THR A 63 -22.16 29.85 17.77
N SER A 64 -21.67 30.48 18.84
CA SER A 64 -20.61 30.13 19.76
C SER A 64 -21.00 29.15 20.88
N ALA A 65 -19.97 28.53 21.48
CA ALA A 65 -19.81 28.00 22.86
C ALA A 65 -19.64 26.47 22.99
N PRO A 66 -19.02 25.94 24.07
CA PRO A 66 -17.76 26.31 24.76
C PRO A 66 -16.83 25.07 24.96
N PRO A 67 -15.59 25.20 25.51
CA PRO A 67 -14.66 24.08 25.65
C PRO A 67 -14.91 23.23 26.90
N MET A 68 -14.92 21.90 26.75
CA MET A 68 -15.00 20.95 27.86
C MET A 68 -13.63 20.35 28.19
N ALA A 69 -13.35 20.35 29.49
CA ALA A 69 -12.07 20.07 30.13
C ALA A 69 -11.62 18.60 30.09
N MET A 70 -10.33 18.40 30.29
CA MET A 70 -9.69 17.11 30.54
C MET A 70 -10.02 16.58 31.94
N PRO A 71 -10.01 15.25 32.12
CA PRO A 71 -9.59 14.65 33.37
C PRO A 71 -8.20 14.02 33.22
N THR A 72 -7.27 14.53 34.01
CA THR A 72 -6.09 13.82 34.47
C THR A 72 -6.50 12.77 35.51
N THR A 73 -6.13 11.51 35.31
CA THR A 73 -5.97 10.58 36.44
C THR A 73 -4.80 9.63 36.20
N SER A 74 -3.90 9.68 37.18
CA SER A 74 -2.73 8.85 37.43
C SER A 74 -3.11 7.51 38.10
N GLY A 75 -2.27 6.49 37.88
CA GLY A 75 -2.26 5.19 38.57
C GLY A 75 -2.04 4.08 37.54
N GLY A 76 -0.93 3.34 37.49
CA GLY A 76 -0.12 2.80 38.57
C GLY A 76 -0.48 1.32 38.72
N GLY A 77 0.26 0.42 38.05
CA GLY A 77 0.05 -1.03 38.14
C GLY A 77 0.82 -1.78 37.06
N GLY A 78 1.98 -2.34 37.44
CA GLY A 78 2.94 -2.96 36.53
C GLY A 78 2.61 -4.39 36.10
N PHE A 79 3.29 -4.83 35.04
CA PHE A 79 3.54 -6.23 34.75
C PHE A 79 5.04 -6.44 34.47
N PRO A 80 5.65 -7.55 34.94
CA PRO A 80 7.10 -7.70 35.01
C PRO A 80 7.62 -8.53 33.84
N MET A 81 8.36 -7.96 32.88
CA MET A 81 9.17 -8.77 31.96
C MET A 81 10.22 -7.99 31.17
N PHE A 82 11.22 -7.37 31.81
CA PHE A 82 12.46 -6.97 31.12
C PHE A 82 13.66 -6.97 32.09
N ARG A 83 14.08 -8.17 32.52
CA ARG A 83 15.42 -8.42 33.05
C ARG A 83 16.19 -9.23 32.02
N ALA A 84 16.97 -8.54 31.16
CA ALA A 84 18.12 -9.12 30.44
C ALA A 84 18.90 -8.11 29.56
N ILE A 85 18.58 -6.81 29.54
CA ILE A 85 19.37 -5.79 28.80
C ILE A 85 19.54 -4.53 29.67
N GLY A 86 19.81 -4.72 30.96
CA GLY A 86 19.91 -3.64 31.96
C GLY A 86 21.33 -3.23 32.35
N GLY A 87 22.37 -3.89 31.82
CA GLY A 87 23.74 -3.70 32.31
C GLY A 87 24.50 -2.51 31.71
N VAL A 88 24.22 -2.14 30.45
CA VAL A 88 25.00 -1.10 29.75
C VAL A 88 24.40 0.30 29.93
N LEU A 89 23.10 0.39 30.23
CA LEU A 89 22.37 1.67 30.31
C LEU A 89 22.63 2.46 31.61
N VAL A 90 23.01 1.79 32.69
CA VAL A 90 23.25 2.44 33.99
C VAL A 90 24.63 3.09 34.05
N ALA A 91 25.64 2.52 33.39
CA ALA A 91 26.99 3.10 33.35
C ALA A 91 27.07 4.41 32.55
N VAL A 92 26.23 4.59 31.52
CA VAL A 92 26.19 5.82 30.72
C VAL A 92 25.52 6.98 31.48
N LEU A 93 24.62 6.70 32.43
CA LEU A 93 23.91 7.75 33.16
C LEU A 93 24.75 8.43 34.26
N LEU A 94 25.79 7.76 34.78
CA LEU A 94 26.62 8.29 35.87
C LEU A 94 27.86 9.07 35.41
N GLY A 95 28.30 8.92 34.15
CA GLY A 95 29.56 9.49 33.65
C GLY A 95 29.46 10.70 32.71
N GLY A 96 28.32 11.42 32.67
CA GLY A 96 28.14 12.56 31.74
C GLY A 96 27.44 12.21 30.41
N GLY A 97 26.72 11.09 30.35
CA GLY A 97 26.09 10.56 29.13
C GLY A 97 24.77 11.21 28.70
N PHE A 98 24.41 12.42 29.16
CA PHE A 98 23.20 13.09 28.65
C PHE A 98 23.34 13.43 27.15
N PHE A 99 24.51 13.90 26.72
CA PHE A 99 24.80 14.16 25.31
C PHE A 99 24.93 12.89 24.49
N ALA A 100 25.56 11.83 25.03
CA ALA A 100 25.67 10.54 24.38
C ALA A 100 24.29 9.87 24.21
N PHE A 101 23.44 9.88 25.23
CA PHE A 101 22.07 9.37 25.16
C PHE A 101 21.19 10.18 24.20
N LYS A 102 21.34 11.51 24.13
CA LYS A 102 20.62 12.36 23.17
C LYS A 102 21.08 12.12 21.72
N MET A 103 22.38 11.92 21.48
CA MET A 103 22.91 11.53 20.16
C MET A 103 22.48 10.11 19.76
N LEU A 104 22.50 9.15 20.69
CA LEU A 104 22.04 7.78 20.46
C LEU A 104 20.54 7.76 20.16
N LYS A 105 19.74 8.47 20.95
CA LYS A 105 18.29 8.61 20.76
C LYS A 105 17.95 9.21 19.40
N ASN A 106 18.68 10.21 18.92
CA ASN A 106 18.43 10.79 17.59
C ASN A 106 18.88 9.89 16.43
N ARG A 107 19.85 8.99 16.64
CA ARG A 107 20.23 7.98 15.64
C ARG A 107 19.26 6.80 15.54
N PHE A 108 18.55 6.47 16.62
CA PHE A 108 17.63 5.32 16.68
C PHE A 108 16.13 5.70 16.68
N ILE A 109 15.77 6.95 16.95
CA ILE A 109 14.38 7.42 16.87
C ILE A 109 14.19 8.17 15.55
N ALA A 110 13.60 7.46 14.59
CA ALA A 110 13.17 8.08 13.35
C ALA A 110 12.21 9.26 13.64
N PRO A 111 12.25 10.35 12.85
CA PRO A 111 11.33 11.47 12.98
C PRO A 111 9.87 10.98 12.98
N LYS A 112 8.96 11.71 13.65
CA LYS A 112 7.53 11.35 13.65
C LYS A 112 7.04 11.12 12.22
N GLY A 113 6.43 9.97 11.98
CA GLY A 113 5.96 9.59 10.65
C GLY A 113 7.03 9.00 9.73
N LYS A 114 8.19 8.62 10.26
CA LYS A 114 9.24 7.91 9.51
C LYS A 114 9.69 6.67 10.30
N MET A 115 10.21 5.67 9.61
CA MET A 115 10.90 4.52 10.21
C MET A 115 12.10 4.11 9.35
N THR A 116 13.14 3.59 10.00
CA THR A 116 14.29 3.02 9.30
C THR A 116 13.90 1.68 8.67
N TYR A 117 14.66 1.25 7.66
CA TYR A 117 14.52 -0.07 7.06
C TYR A 117 14.74 -1.20 8.09
N SER A 118 15.72 -1.04 8.96
CA SER A 118 15.96 -1.99 10.05
C SER A 118 14.78 -2.13 11.01
N ALA A 119 14.07 -1.04 11.32
CA ALA A 119 12.86 -1.07 12.13
C ALA A 119 11.68 -1.74 11.39
N ALA A 120 11.74 -1.82 10.06
CA ALA A 120 10.83 -2.59 9.21
C ALA A 120 11.29 -4.04 9.00
N GLY A 121 12.40 -4.48 9.62
CA GLY A 121 12.99 -5.80 9.37
C GLY A 121 13.66 -5.94 7.99
N LEU A 122 13.88 -4.84 7.28
CA LEU A 122 14.52 -4.83 5.97
C LEU A 122 16.03 -4.62 6.10
N LYS A 123 16.80 -5.40 5.33
CA LYS A 123 18.27 -5.42 5.39
C LYS A 123 18.93 -4.25 4.67
N SER A 124 18.28 -3.68 3.65
CA SER A 124 18.83 -2.62 2.81
C SER A 124 17.74 -1.65 2.37
N SER A 125 18.12 -0.37 2.22
CA SER A 125 17.32 0.69 1.64
C SER A 125 17.47 0.82 0.13
N ASP A 126 18.53 0.26 -0.46
CA ASP A 126 18.82 0.43 -1.89
C ASP A 126 17.93 -0.47 -2.75
N ASN A 127 17.80 -1.73 -2.35
CA ASN A 127 16.96 -2.73 -3.00
C ASN A 127 16.32 -3.64 -1.94
N PRO A 128 15.35 -3.13 -1.17
CA PRO A 128 14.62 -3.93 -0.18
C PRO A 128 13.90 -5.12 -0.83
N ASP A 129 13.75 -6.17 -0.03
CA ASP A 129 13.01 -7.38 -0.37
C ASP A 129 11.50 -7.10 -0.46
N GLY A 130 10.91 -7.25 -1.65
CA GLY A 130 9.50 -6.97 -1.91
C GLY A 130 8.52 -7.80 -1.06
N ASP A 131 8.94 -9.00 -0.63
CA ASP A 131 8.15 -9.89 0.23
C ASP A 131 8.06 -9.35 1.66
N VAL A 132 9.16 -8.76 2.12
CA VAL A 132 9.30 -8.25 3.49
C VAL A 132 8.70 -6.85 3.63
N MET A 133 8.66 -6.05 2.56
CA MET A 133 8.13 -4.68 2.60
C MET A 133 6.69 -4.61 3.13
N MET A 134 5.83 -5.57 2.78
CA MET A 134 4.45 -5.62 3.28
C MET A 134 4.40 -5.98 4.76
N THR A 135 5.01 -7.11 5.13
CA THR A 135 4.95 -7.63 6.50
C THR A 135 5.76 -6.78 7.50
N GLY A 136 6.83 -6.15 7.03
CA GLY A 136 7.74 -5.32 7.81
C GLY A 136 7.10 -4.07 8.41
N VAL A 137 6.06 -3.53 7.76
CA VAL A 137 5.32 -2.36 8.27
C VAL A 137 4.04 -2.73 9.04
N ALA A 138 3.67 -4.01 9.07
CA ALA A 138 2.43 -4.49 9.67
C ALA A 138 2.33 -4.16 11.18
N ALA A 139 3.42 -4.35 11.93
CA ALA A 139 3.46 -4.06 13.36
C ALA A 139 3.28 -2.56 13.62
N ASN A 140 3.85 -1.69 12.78
CA ASN A 140 3.65 -0.24 12.86
C ASN A 140 2.19 0.13 12.56
N ALA A 141 1.58 -0.50 11.55
CA ALA A 141 0.19 -0.26 11.19
C ALA A 141 -0.76 -0.65 12.33
N LYS A 142 -0.54 -1.81 12.96
CA LYS A 142 -1.30 -2.27 14.13
C LYS A 142 -1.12 -1.38 15.36
N LYS A 143 0.04 -0.75 15.55
CA LYS A 143 0.26 0.28 16.59
C LYS A 143 -0.54 1.56 16.32
N TRP A 144 -0.79 1.90 15.06
CA TRP A 144 -1.62 3.04 14.70
C TRP A 144 -3.11 2.78 14.88
N LYS A 145 -3.60 1.65 14.38
CA LYS A 145 -4.97 1.16 14.59
C LYS A 145 -4.92 -0.35 14.80
N LYS A 146 -5.53 -0.84 15.88
CA LYS A 146 -5.50 -2.26 16.24
C LYS A 146 -6.12 -3.16 15.18
N ASP A 147 -7.13 -2.66 14.46
CA ASP A 147 -7.82 -3.35 13.38
C ASP A 147 -7.13 -3.17 12.01
N ALA A 148 -5.96 -2.52 11.95
CA ALA A 148 -5.29 -2.28 10.68
C ALA A 148 -4.83 -3.57 10.01
N TYR A 149 -5.11 -3.68 8.72
CA TYR A 149 -4.61 -4.76 7.88
C TYR A 149 -4.17 -4.23 6.51
N TRP A 150 -3.40 -5.06 5.81
CA TRP A 150 -2.83 -4.72 4.51
C TRP A 150 -3.92 -4.63 3.44
N TRP A 151 -3.94 -3.55 2.68
CA TRP A 151 -4.96 -3.31 1.67
C TRP A 151 -4.42 -3.36 0.25
N SER A 152 -3.29 -2.70 -0.02
CA SER A 152 -2.74 -2.64 -1.36
C SER A 152 -1.23 -2.47 -1.35
N THR A 153 -0.62 -2.81 -2.48
CA THR A 153 0.82 -2.69 -2.73
C THR A 153 1.03 -2.15 -4.13
N ASN A 154 2.02 -1.28 -4.30
CA ASN A 154 2.41 -0.76 -5.59
C ASN A 154 3.92 -0.52 -5.64
N TYR A 155 4.63 -1.40 -6.32
CA TYR A 155 6.07 -1.34 -6.54
C TYR A 155 6.33 -0.97 -7.99
N GLN A 156 6.94 0.17 -8.26
CA GLN A 156 7.13 0.66 -9.64
C GLN A 156 8.24 -0.08 -10.39
N ALA A 157 9.23 -0.62 -9.67
CA ALA A 157 10.41 -1.22 -10.28
C ALA A 157 10.91 -2.43 -9.47
N VAL A 158 10.30 -3.59 -9.71
CA VAL A 158 10.72 -4.88 -9.16
C VAL A 158 11.72 -5.54 -10.11
N ARG A 159 12.86 -5.95 -9.56
CA ARG A 159 13.95 -6.64 -10.28
C ARG A 159 13.67 -8.14 -10.38
N ASN A 160 14.45 -8.84 -11.21
CA ASN A 160 14.32 -10.28 -11.42
C ASN A 160 14.56 -11.14 -10.15
N ASP A 161 15.27 -10.60 -9.15
CA ASP A 161 15.48 -11.26 -7.85
C ASP A 161 14.38 -10.96 -6.80
N GLY A 162 13.34 -10.21 -7.18
CA GLY A 162 12.22 -9.81 -6.32
C GLY A 162 12.53 -8.65 -5.37
N THR A 163 13.70 -8.02 -5.48
CA THR A 163 13.99 -6.76 -4.79
C THR A 163 13.37 -5.57 -5.53
N VAL A 164 13.16 -4.46 -4.82
CA VAL A 164 12.47 -3.28 -5.35
C VAL A 164 13.41 -2.08 -5.41
N ASP A 165 13.55 -1.46 -6.58
CA ASP A 165 14.20 -0.15 -6.70
C ASP A 165 13.25 0.95 -6.20
N VAL A 166 13.43 1.33 -4.94
CA VAL A 166 12.58 2.32 -4.25
C VAL A 166 12.76 3.74 -4.80
N SER A 167 13.82 4.02 -5.56
CA SER A 167 14.00 5.33 -6.20
C SER A 167 12.95 5.61 -7.28
N LYS A 168 12.35 4.54 -7.84
CA LYS A 168 11.23 4.63 -8.79
C LYS A 168 9.87 4.68 -8.14
N GLY A 169 9.82 4.48 -6.82
CA GLY A 169 8.61 4.51 -6.02
C GLY A 169 8.15 3.11 -5.58
N ALA A 170 7.91 2.97 -4.29
CA ALA A 170 7.32 1.77 -3.71
C ALA A 170 6.41 2.16 -2.54
N GLN A 171 5.22 1.56 -2.52
CA GLN A 171 4.21 1.89 -1.52
C GLN A 171 3.48 0.63 -1.05
N VAL A 172 3.26 0.56 0.26
CA VAL A 172 2.32 -0.38 0.88
C VAL A 172 1.24 0.41 1.61
N MET A 173 -0.02 0.02 1.45
CA MET A 173 -1.16 0.66 2.10
C MET A 173 -1.80 -0.27 3.12
N TYR A 174 -2.09 0.28 4.29
CA TYR A 174 -2.91 -0.34 5.32
C TYR A 174 -4.14 0.51 5.56
N ILE A 175 -5.25 -0.13 5.89
CA ILE A 175 -6.51 0.55 6.25
C ILE A 175 -6.98 0.08 7.62
N SER A 176 -7.80 0.90 8.26
CA SER A 176 -8.60 0.51 9.44
C SER A 176 -10.05 0.29 8.97
N PRO A 177 -10.53 -0.97 8.88
CA PRO A 177 -11.86 -1.30 8.37
C PRO A 177 -12.98 -0.58 9.13
N SER A 178 -12.91 -0.56 10.48
CA SER A 178 -13.92 0.11 11.32
C SER A 178 -14.03 1.61 11.01
N LYS A 179 -12.93 2.21 10.53
CA LYS A 179 -12.89 3.62 10.17
C LYS A 179 -13.29 3.88 8.74
N VAL A 180 -12.74 3.16 7.75
CA VAL A 180 -13.06 3.41 6.32
C VAL A 180 -14.54 3.16 6.01
N THR A 181 -15.18 2.26 6.76
CA THR A 181 -16.61 1.93 6.64
C THR A 181 -17.51 2.80 7.52
N SER A 182 -16.94 3.69 8.34
CA SER A 182 -17.74 4.57 9.20
C SER A 182 -18.57 5.55 8.37
N PRO A 183 -19.85 5.81 8.73
CA PRO A 183 -20.65 6.85 8.08
C PRO A 183 -20.12 8.27 8.39
N SER A 184 -19.39 8.45 9.49
CA SER A 184 -18.82 9.74 9.88
C SER A 184 -17.57 10.12 9.08
N LYS A 185 -17.66 11.23 8.33
CA LYS A 185 -16.51 11.83 7.62
C LYS A 185 -15.33 12.09 8.56
N THR A 186 -15.59 12.55 9.79
CA THR A 186 -14.54 12.85 10.77
C THR A 186 -13.79 11.60 11.21
N VAL A 187 -14.48 10.48 11.39
CA VAL A 187 -13.85 9.20 11.73
C VAL A 187 -12.97 8.69 10.57
N ARG A 188 -13.41 8.89 9.32
CA ARG A 188 -12.66 8.52 8.10
C ARG A 188 -11.40 9.35 7.84
N LYS A 189 -11.17 10.48 8.52
CA LYS A 189 -10.00 11.36 8.29
C LYS A 189 -8.63 10.71 8.56
N ASP A 190 -8.61 9.63 9.33
CA ASP A 190 -7.41 8.90 9.74
C ASP A 190 -7.69 7.40 9.65
N SER A 191 -8.15 6.97 8.46
CA SER A 191 -8.58 5.59 8.19
C SER A 191 -7.64 4.83 7.24
N ILE A 192 -6.73 5.54 6.58
CA ILE A 192 -5.76 4.97 5.64
C ILE A 192 -4.35 5.41 6.05
N ARG A 193 -3.40 4.47 6.02
CA ARG A 193 -1.98 4.74 6.20
C ARG A 193 -1.20 4.15 5.04
N LYS A 194 -0.40 5.00 4.41
CA LYS A 194 0.52 4.61 3.33
C LYS A 194 1.94 4.63 3.87
N TYR A 195 2.68 3.59 3.58
CA TYR A 195 4.09 3.45 3.82
C TYR A 195 4.80 3.62 2.48
N VAL A 196 5.44 4.77 2.30
CA VAL A 196 6.19 5.11 1.10
C VAL A 196 7.66 4.83 1.38
N PHE A 197 8.23 3.90 0.64
CA PHE A 197 9.62 3.51 0.78
C PHE A 197 10.47 4.44 -0.07
N THR A 198 11.36 5.18 0.58
CA THR A 198 12.32 6.09 -0.06
C THR A 198 13.72 5.50 0.03
N SER A 199 14.71 6.10 -0.63
CA SER A 199 16.11 5.66 -0.55
C SER A 199 16.72 5.71 0.85
N SER A 200 16.09 6.37 1.83
CA SER A 200 16.67 6.53 3.18
C SER A 200 15.75 6.04 4.32
N PHE A 201 14.44 6.05 4.14
CA PHE A 201 13.48 5.68 5.18
C PHE A 201 12.13 5.27 4.59
N VAL A 202 11.28 4.68 5.42
CA VAL A 202 9.87 4.46 5.11
C VAL A 202 9.06 5.60 5.72
N ASP A 203 8.40 6.38 4.86
CA ASP A 203 7.56 7.52 5.22
C ASP A 203 6.10 7.10 5.38
N PHE A 204 5.51 7.43 6.52
CA PHE A 204 4.09 7.28 6.82
C PHE A 204 3.54 8.52 7.55
N SER A 205 4.18 9.67 7.35
CA SER A 205 3.82 10.95 7.99
C SER A 205 2.53 11.52 7.42
N ARG A 206 2.25 11.26 6.14
CA ARG A 206 1.03 11.71 5.46
C ARG A 206 -0.16 10.89 5.95
N ARG A 207 -1.19 11.58 6.43
CA ARG A 207 -2.49 10.98 6.75
C ARG A 207 -3.31 10.86 5.49
N TRP A 208 -4.02 9.74 5.37
CA TRP A 208 -4.92 9.48 4.26
C TRP A 208 -6.31 9.15 4.80
N ASN A 209 -7.32 9.58 4.06
CA ASN A 209 -8.71 9.45 4.45
C ASN A 209 -9.53 8.79 3.34
N ALA A 210 -10.50 7.98 3.76
CA ALA A 210 -11.58 7.57 2.87
C ALA A 210 -12.56 8.76 2.71
N THR A 211 -12.60 9.35 1.51
CA THR A 211 -13.51 10.47 1.20
C THR A 211 -14.97 10.04 1.34
N ASN A 212 -15.29 8.89 0.77
CA ASN A 212 -16.58 8.22 0.86
C ASN A 212 -16.53 7.04 1.83
N GLN A 213 -17.69 6.63 2.33
CA GLN A 213 -17.81 5.40 3.10
C GLN A 213 -17.52 4.21 2.18
N TRP A 214 -16.62 3.33 2.59
CA TRP A 214 -16.37 2.08 1.87
C TRP A 214 -17.39 1.02 2.32
N LYS A 215 -17.79 0.14 1.40
CA LYS A 215 -18.70 -0.98 1.65
C LYS A 215 -17.99 -2.29 1.30
N GLY A 216 -18.39 -3.40 1.93
CA GLY A 216 -17.83 -4.72 1.64
C GLY A 216 -16.31 -4.82 1.83
N VAL A 217 -15.78 -4.12 2.85
CA VAL A 217 -14.35 -4.06 3.11
C VAL A 217 -13.92 -5.32 3.84
N GLU A 218 -13.30 -6.24 3.10
CA GLU A 218 -12.74 -7.48 3.63
C GLU A 218 -11.20 -7.47 3.55
N PRO A 219 -10.50 -8.16 4.45
CA PRO A 219 -9.06 -8.28 4.36
C PRO A 219 -8.64 -9.15 3.17
N PRO A 220 -7.76 -8.63 2.28
CA PRO A 220 -7.05 -9.48 1.34
C PRO A 220 -6.32 -10.60 2.08
N ALA A 221 -6.32 -11.79 1.49
CA ALA A 221 -5.46 -12.87 1.93
C ALA A 221 -4.01 -12.50 1.63
N MET A 222 -3.10 -12.89 2.52
CA MET A 222 -1.68 -12.71 2.24
C MET A 222 -1.30 -13.58 1.04
N PRO A 223 -0.56 -13.03 0.06
CA PRO A 223 -0.12 -13.79 -1.12
C PRO A 223 0.75 -14.97 -0.71
N THR A 224 0.44 -16.17 -1.22
CA THR A 224 1.32 -17.35 -1.15
C THR A 224 2.37 -17.28 -2.25
N CYS A 225 1.96 -16.84 -3.44
CA CYS A 225 2.83 -16.38 -4.51
C CYS A 225 3.54 -15.10 -4.07
N THR A 226 4.80 -15.23 -3.65
CA THR A 226 5.60 -14.09 -3.22
C THR A 226 6.12 -13.29 -4.42
N ILE A 227 6.53 -12.04 -4.20
CA ILE A 227 7.14 -11.17 -5.21
C ILE A 227 8.39 -11.81 -5.78
N LYS A 228 9.21 -12.50 -4.96
CA LYS A 228 10.37 -13.24 -5.45
C LYS A 228 10.01 -14.42 -6.36
N GLN A 229 8.99 -15.19 -5.97
CA GLN A 229 8.53 -16.31 -6.80
C GLN A 229 7.96 -15.81 -8.12
N LEU A 230 7.17 -14.74 -8.08
CA LEU A 230 6.63 -14.08 -9.26
C LEU A 230 7.76 -13.55 -10.15
N ALA A 231 8.74 -12.83 -9.59
CA ALA A 231 9.88 -12.30 -10.34
C ALA A 231 10.67 -13.41 -11.06
N LYS A 232 10.87 -14.56 -10.42
CA LYS A 232 11.47 -15.75 -11.04
C LYS A 232 10.64 -16.29 -12.21
N ASN A 233 9.31 -16.33 -12.10
CA ASN A 233 8.45 -16.74 -13.21
C ASN A 233 8.56 -15.78 -14.40
N LEU A 234 8.70 -14.48 -14.13
CA LEU A 234 8.85 -13.43 -15.13
C LEU A 234 10.21 -13.47 -15.85
N GLU A 235 11.22 -14.18 -15.34
CA GLU A 235 12.48 -14.38 -16.07
C GLU A 235 12.24 -15.08 -17.42
N LYS A 236 11.29 -16.03 -17.46
CA LYS A 236 10.85 -16.69 -18.70
C LYS A 236 10.16 -15.73 -19.68
N GLU A 237 9.74 -14.57 -19.19
CA GLU A 237 9.09 -13.50 -19.95
C GLU A 237 10.05 -12.34 -20.25
N GLY A 238 11.34 -12.52 -19.99
CA GLY A 238 12.39 -11.56 -20.31
C GLY A 238 12.71 -10.55 -19.21
N LEU A 239 12.24 -10.75 -17.98
CA LEU A 239 12.69 -9.96 -16.82
C LEU A 239 14.10 -10.38 -16.43
N THR A 240 15.11 -9.86 -17.14
CA THR A 240 16.51 -10.15 -16.90
C THR A 240 17.18 -9.12 -15.99
N LYS A 241 18.42 -9.40 -15.59
CA LYS A 241 19.23 -8.47 -14.77
C LYS A 241 19.31 -7.09 -15.45
N GLY A 242 18.95 -6.05 -14.70
CA GLY A 242 18.94 -4.67 -15.18
C GLY A 242 17.58 -4.18 -15.68
N LYS A 243 16.63 -5.08 -15.90
CA LYS A 243 15.24 -4.73 -16.21
C LYS A 243 14.38 -4.73 -14.95
N THR A 244 13.25 -4.05 -15.04
CA THR A 244 12.29 -3.96 -13.94
C THR A 244 10.86 -3.95 -14.45
N VAL A 245 9.96 -4.52 -13.67
CA VAL A 245 8.51 -4.41 -13.89
C VAL A 245 7.84 -3.72 -12.72
N ARG A 246 6.70 -3.10 -12.98
CA ARG A 246 5.76 -2.68 -11.94
C ARG A 246 4.96 -3.89 -11.48
N ILE A 247 4.88 -4.11 -10.17
CA ILE A 247 3.99 -5.11 -9.56
C ILE A 247 3.07 -4.40 -8.58
N SER A 248 1.77 -4.62 -8.71
CA SER A 248 0.77 -4.00 -7.86
C SER A 248 -0.42 -4.90 -7.57
N PHE A 249 -1.05 -4.66 -6.45
CA PHE A 249 -2.36 -5.19 -6.10
C PHE A 249 -3.14 -4.07 -5.44
N ASP A 250 -4.40 -3.90 -5.84
CA ASP A 250 -5.35 -3.01 -5.18
C ASP A 250 -6.75 -3.61 -5.32
N PRO A 251 -7.39 -4.02 -4.22
CA PRO A 251 -8.68 -4.70 -4.25
C PRO A 251 -9.81 -3.79 -4.72
N GLN A 252 -9.61 -2.46 -4.82
CA GLN A 252 -10.58 -1.58 -5.48
C GLN A 252 -10.57 -1.72 -7.01
N PHE A 253 -9.48 -2.22 -7.57
CA PHE A 253 -9.29 -2.43 -9.01
C PHE A 253 -9.23 -3.91 -9.38
N ASP A 254 -9.42 -4.81 -8.43
CA ASP A 254 -9.56 -6.24 -8.67
C ASP A 254 -11.06 -6.54 -8.74
N TRP A 255 -11.60 -6.57 -9.96
CA TRP A 255 -13.05 -6.53 -10.24
C TRP A 255 -13.76 -7.86 -9.92
N GLY A 256 -13.03 -8.83 -9.36
CA GLY A 256 -13.54 -10.09 -8.84
C GLY A 256 -12.96 -10.40 -7.47
N ALA A 257 -13.48 -11.43 -6.81
CA ALA A 257 -12.91 -11.99 -5.57
C ALA A 257 -11.50 -12.60 -5.75
N GLN A 258 -10.87 -12.39 -6.90
CA GLN A 258 -9.62 -13.01 -7.30
C GLN A 258 -8.50 -12.05 -6.97
N GLN A 259 -7.81 -12.33 -5.87
CA GLN A 259 -6.68 -11.51 -5.44
C GLN A 259 -5.48 -11.83 -6.34
N VAL A 260 -5.09 -10.90 -7.19
CA VAL A 260 -4.03 -11.10 -8.19
C VAL A 260 -2.97 -10.01 -8.17
N TRP A 261 -1.76 -10.38 -8.57
CA TRP A 261 -0.69 -9.45 -8.88
C TRP A 261 -0.89 -8.92 -10.30
N HIS A 262 -1.05 -7.61 -10.46
CA HIS A 262 -0.95 -6.96 -11.76
C HIS A 262 0.51 -6.61 -12.03
N VAL A 263 1.06 -7.18 -13.11
CA VAL A 263 2.43 -6.97 -13.55
C VAL A 263 2.41 -6.17 -14.84
N ARG A 264 3.16 -5.06 -14.87
CA ARG A 264 3.32 -4.21 -16.05
C ARG A 264 4.78 -3.87 -16.30
N GLY A 265 5.23 -3.98 -17.53
CA GLY A 265 6.58 -3.58 -17.96
C GLY A 265 6.55 -3.10 -19.39
N ASP A 266 7.38 -2.09 -19.70
CA ASP A 266 7.62 -1.65 -21.08
C ASP A 266 8.76 -2.45 -21.71
N ASP A 267 9.76 -2.84 -20.91
CA ASP A 267 10.84 -3.76 -21.28
C ASP A 267 11.22 -4.67 -20.09
N PRO A 268 10.88 -5.98 -20.11
CA PRO A 268 10.10 -6.65 -21.14
C PRO A 268 8.66 -6.11 -21.20
N LYS A 269 8.04 -6.17 -22.38
CA LYS A 269 6.65 -5.77 -22.57
C LYS A 269 5.71 -6.79 -21.92
N ILE A 270 5.15 -6.45 -20.76
CA ILE A 270 4.24 -7.29 -19.98
C ILE A 270 3.05 -6.43 -19.53
N ASP A 271 1.83 -6.94 -19.66
CA ASP A 271 0.62 -6.40 -19.01
C ASP A 271 -0.30 -7.58 -18.71
N GLN A 272 -0.07 -8.20 -17.54
CA GLN A 272 -0.65 -9.50 -17.21
C GLN A 272 -0.96 -9.59 -15.71
N SER A 273 -1.99 -10.37 -15.38
CA SER A 273 -2.34 -10.70 -14.00
C SER A 273 -1.84 -12.10 -13.61
N TYR A 274 -1.40 -12.24 -12.36
CA TYR A 274 -0.91 -13.49 -11.79
C TYR A 274 -1.59 -13.80 -10.46
N SER A 275 -1.97 -15.04 -10.24
CA SER A 275 -2.66 -15.51 -9.03
C SER A 275 -1.80 -15.34 -7.78
N PHE A 276 -2.39 -14.83 -6.69
CA PHE A 276 -1.78 -14.79 -5.36
C PHE A 276 -1.49 -16.18 -4.78
N LYS A 277 -2.10 -17.25 -5.30
CA LYS A 277 -1.97 -18.58 -4.72
C LYS A 277 -0.71 -19.30 -5.21
N ASP A 278 -0.43 -19.20 -6.51
CA ASP A 278 0.51 -20.09 -7.19
C ASP A 278 1.36 -19.41 -8.27
N CYS A 279 1.27 -18.09 -8.42
CA CYS A 279 1.96 -17.32 -9.45
C CYS A 279 1.60 -17.73 -10.89
N SER A 280 0.48 -18.43 -11.09
CA SER A 280 -0.01 -18.76 -12.44
C SER A 280 -0.57 -17.52 -13.12
N LYS A 281 -0.42 -17.44 -14.45
CA LYS A 281 -1.06 -16.39 -15.27
C LYS A 281 -2.56 -16.60 -15.27
N VAL A 282 -3.30 -15.51 -15.10
CA VAL A 282 -4.75 -15.50 -15.13
C VAL A 282 -5.29 -14.42 -16.05
N ASP A 283 -6.47 -14.67 -16.62
CA ASP A 283 -7.11 -13.75 -17.54
C ASP A 283 -7.78 -12.59 -16.78
N LYS A 284 -8.45 -11.71 -17.53
CA LYS A 284 -9.22 -10.59 -16.95
C LYS A 284 -10.36 -11.01 -16.02
N ASN A 285 -10.77 -12.27 -16.09
CA ASN A 285 -11.80 -12.89 -15.24
C ASN A 285 -11.15 -13.78 -14.16
N GLY A 286 -9.83 -13.66 -13.97
CA GLY A 286 -8.97 -14.47 -13.10
C GLY A 286 -9.06 -15.98 -13.31
N ALA A 287 -9.54 -16.43 -14.48
CA ALA A 287 -9.45 -17.81 -14.90
C ALA A 287 -8.01 -18.11 -15.35
N PRO A 288 -7.47 -19.30 -15.07
CA PRO A 288 -6.16 -19.69 -15.57
C PRO A 288 -6.12 -19.55 -17.10
N THR A 289 -5.12 -18.85 -17.65
CA THR A 289 -4.95 -18.68 -19.11
C THR A 289 -4.31 -19.90 -19.77
N GLY A 290 -4.59 -21.10 -19.26
CA GLY A 290 -3.72 -22.28 -19.40
C GLY A 290 -3.25 -22.59 -20.82
N LYS A 291 -2.08 -23.21 -20.90
CA LYS A 291 -1.94 -24.49 -21.60
C LYS A 291 -1.49 -25.49 -20.55
N GLY A 292 -2.20 -26.61 -20.43
CA GLY A 292 -1.69 -27.75 -19.69
C GLY A 292 -0.44 -28.26 -20.39
N ASP A 293 0.72 -28.03 -19.80
CA ASP A 293 1.81 -28.97 -19.90
C ASP A 293 1.54 -30.05 -18.85
N ALA A 294 0.49 -30.85 -19.10
CA ALA A 294 0.38 -32.14 -18.46
C ALA A 294 1.64 -32.91 -18.87
N ALA A 295 2.44 -33.26 -17.86
CA ALA A 295 3.51 -34.22 -17.98
C ALA A 295 3.01 -35.44 -18.77
N GLY A 296 3.89 -35.96 -19.62
CA GLY A 296 3.60 -36.94 -20.66
C GLY A 296 2.65 -38.05 -20.23
N GLY A 297 1.69 -38.33 -21.10
CA GLY A 297 1.07 -39.64 -21.12
C GLY A 297 2.14 -40.67 -21.43
N GLU A 298 2.56 -41.43 -20.42
CA GLU A 298 3.04 -42.78 -20.63
C GLU A 298 1.81 -43.62 -20.98
N GLY A 299 1.57 -43.75 -22.28
CA GLY A 299 0.91 -44.92 -22.83
C GLY A 299 1.98 -45.97 -23.10
N GLU A 300 1.84 -47.13 -22.48
CA GLU A 300 2.34 -48.47 -22.84
C GLU A 300 2.35 -49.29 -21.53
N GLY A 301 1.78 -50.46 -21.40
CA GLY A 301 0.96 -51.29 -22.27
C GLY A 301 0.35 -52.35 -21.34
N GLY A 302 -0.89 -52.74 -21.61
CA GLY A 302 -1.39 -53.98 -21.05
C GLY A 302 -0.62 -55.13 -21.69
N ASP A 303 -0.30 -56.14 -20.90
CA ASP A 303 -0.42 -57.52 -21.34
C ASP A 303 -0.83 -58.37 -20.15
N ALA A 304 -1.83 -59.20 -20.42
CA ALA A 304 -2.35 -60.21 -19.56
C ALA A 304 -1.59 -61.52 -19.81
N GLU A 305 -1.09 -62.14 -18.74
CA GLU A 305 -1.17 -63.59 -18.47
C GLU A 305 -0.83 -63.87 -17.00
#